data_AF-A0A9D7R3X4-F1
#
_entry.id   AF-A0A9D7R3X4-F1
#
_cell.length_a   1.000
_cell.length_b   1.000
_cell.length_c   1.000
_cell.angle_alpha   90.00
_cell.angle_beta   90.00
_cell.angle_gamma   90.00
#
_symmetry.space_group_name_H-M   'P 1'
#
loop_
_entity.id
_entity.type
_entity.pdbx_description
1 polymer ?
#
loop_
_entity_poly.entity_id
_entity_poly.type
_entity_poly.pdbx_seq_one_letter_code
_entity_poly.pdbx_strand_id
1 'polypeptide(L)'
;MSLNVDHLLRTADTLEQAILKLAEVKPGDEVLYDLFRNAAIKSFELSLETTGKLLRKALKLYGGSPRAVDQLVFNDVLRHAGKHGLLDVAGVERWLAYRANRNTTAHDYGAGFADETLKILPSYLADVRALAAPLQELFNAQS
;
A
#
# COMPACT_ATOMS: atom_id res chain seq x y z
N MET A 1 16.30 2.36 9.18
CA MET A 1 16.01 3.10 7.93
C MET A 1 14.91 4.10 8.22
N SER A 2 15.08 5.36 7.82
CA SER A 2 13.99 6.34 7.83
C SER A 2 12.93 5.93 6.80
N LEU A 3 11.65 6.01 7.17
CA LEU A 3 10.54 5.82 6.25
C LEU A 3 10.53 6.96 5.21
N ASN A 4 10.78 6.63 3.94
CA ASN A 4 10.80 7.54 2.81
C ASN A 4 10.19 6.88 1.56
N VAL A 5 10.02 7.65 0.48
CA VAL A 5 9.42 7.14 -0.76
C VAL A 5 10.30 6.05 -1.39
N ASP A 6 11.63 6.12 -1.29
CA ASP A 6 12.51 5.04 -1.78
C ASP A 6 12.23 3.69 -1.09
N HIS A 7 11.92 3.71 0.21
CA HIS A 7 11.53 2.52 0.92
C HIS A 7 10.18 1.99 0.43
N LEU A 8 9.21 2.87 0.16
CA LEU A 8 7.93 2.49 -0.44
C LEU A 8 8.14 1.84 -1.81
N LEU A 9 8.94 2.45 -2.68
CA LEU A 9 9.23 1.91 -4.01
C LEU A 9 9.94 0.55 -3.93
N ARG A 10 10.90 0.36 -3.03
CA ARG A 10 11.52 -0.96 -2.82
C ARG A 10 10.52 -2.03 -2.40
N THR A 11 9.55 -1.68 -1.55
CA THR A 11 8.47 -2.63 -1.19
C THR A 11 7.54 -2.92 -2.37
N ALA A 12 7.31 -1.94 -3.26
CA ALA A 12 6.54 -2.11 -4.48
C ALA A 12 7.28 -3.00 -5.50
N ASP A 13 8.60 -2.83 -5.66
CA ASP A 13 9.43 -3.69 -6.53
C ASP A 13 9.43 -5.14 -6.03
N THR A 14 9.52 -5.33 -4.71
CA THR A 14 9.44 -6.69 -4.12
C THR A 14 8.07 -7.31 -4.37
N LEU A 15 7.00 -6.54 -4.24
CA LEU A 15 5.64 -6.99 -4.54
C LEU A 15 5.51 -7.38 -6.02
N GLU A 16 6.01 -6.55 -6.93
CA GLU A 16 6.00 -6.84 -8.37
C GLU A 16 6.70 -8.15 -8.69
N GLN A 17 7.92 -8.36 -8.16
CA GLN A 17 8.65 -9.60 -8.36
C GLN A 17 7.91 -10.81 -7.80
N ALA A 18 7.28 -10.68 -6.62
CA ALA A 18 6.50 -11.77 -6.04
C ALA A 18 5.29 -12.14 -6.91
N ILE A 19 4.56 -11.14 -7.45
CA ILE A 19 3.42 -11.37 -8.36
C ILE A 19 3.89 -12.07 -9.64
N LEU A 20 4.97 -11.57 -10.26
CA LEU A 20 5.51 -12.14 -11.49
C LEU A 20 5.96 -13.59 -11.28
N LYS A 21 6.69 -13.86 -10.20
CA LYS A 21 7.17 -15.21 -9.88
C LYS A 21 6.04 -16.17 -9.53
N LEU A 22 5.01 -15.69 -8.84
CA LEU A 22 3.83 -16.49 -8.53
C LEU A 22 3.11 -16.96 -9.80
N ALA A 23 3.03 -16.11 -10.84
CA ALA A 23 2.42 -16.46 -12.13
C ALA A 23 3.24 -17.50 -12.94
N GLU A 24 4.54 -17.66 -12.65
CA GLU A 24 5.42 -18.64 -13.28
C GLU A 24 5.42 -20.01 -12.56
N VAL A 25 4.82 -20.12 -11.37
CA VAL A 25 4.81 -21.36 -10.59
C VAL A 25 3.99 -22.42 -11.34
N LYS A 26 4.58 -23.61 -11.50
CA LYS A 26 3.91 -24.74 -12.15
C LYS A 26 2.83 -25.32 -11.23
N PRO A 27 1.68 -25.76 -11.77
CA PRO A 27 0.71 -26.54 -11.00
C PRO A 27 1.39 -27.75 -10.33
N GLY A 28 1.15 -27.92 -9.03
CA GLY A 28 1.74 -29.00 -8.22
C GLY A 28 2.99 -28.62 -7.43
N ASP A 29 3.54 -27.42 -7.60
CA ASP A 29 4.62 -26.89 -6.76
C ASP A 29 4.07 -25.98 -5.64
N GLU A 30 3.38 -26.61 -4.69
CA GLU A 30 2.66 -25.91 -3.61
C GLU A 30 3.61 -25.09 -2.72
N VAL A 31 4.84 -25.56 -2.49
CA VAL A 31 5.83 -24.86 -1.67
C VAL A 31 6.28 -23.56 -2.32
N LEU A 32 6.58 -23.55 -3.63
CA LEU A 32 6.92 -22.33 -4.33
C LEU A 32 5.72 -21.38 -4.44
N TYR A 33 4.52 -21.92 -4.65
CA TYR A 33 3.29 -21.11 -4.67
C TYR A 33 3.12 -20.37 -3.34
N ASP A 34 3.17 -21.09 -2.22
CA ASP A 34 3.04 -20.50 -0.89
C ASP A 34 4.16 -19.50 -0.58
N LEU A 35 5.40 -19.78 -0.98
CA LEU A 35 6.53 -18.87 -0.79
C LEU A 35 6.27 -17.52 -1.47
N PHE A 36 5.96 -17.51 -2.77
CA PHE A 36 5.75 -16.26 -3.51
C PHE A 36 4.44 -15.57 -3.12
N ARG A 37 3.40 -16.33 -2.79
CA ARG A 37 2.16 -15.78 -2.24
C ARG A 37 2.41 -15.05 -0.93
N ASN A 38 3.12 -15.67 0.01
CA ASN A 38 3.43 -15.07 1.30
C ASN A 38 4.32 -13.83 1.12
N ALA A 39 5.28 -13.86 0.20
CA ALA A 39 6.09 -12.69 -0.15
C ALA A 39 5.21 -11.55 -0.68
N ALA A 40 4.28 -11.83 -1.61
CA ALA A 40 3.38 -10.83 -2.19
C ALA A 40 2.47 -10.21 -1.12
N ILE A 41 1.82 -11.03 -0.28
CA ILE A 41 0.98 -10.55 0.82
C ILE A 41 1.81 -9.70 1.79
N LYS A 42 3.02 -10.13 2.14
CA LYS A 42 3.84 -9.38 3.11
C LYS A 42 4.31 -8.04 2.56
N SER A 43 4.71 -8.00 1.29
CA SER A 43 5.08 -6.77 0.60
C SER A 43 3.89 -5.81 0.47
N PHE A 44 2.69 -6.33 0.20
CA PHE A 44 1.45 -5.55 0.24
C PHE A 44 1.20 -4.92 1.62
N GLU A 45 1.27 -5.70 2.70
CA GLU A 45 1.08 -5.17 4.06
C GLU A 45 2.09 -4.07 4.42
N LEU A 46 3.38 -4.30 4.15
CA LEU A 46 4.44 -3.36 4.48
C LEU A 46 4.31 -2.07 3.67
N SER A 47 4.05 -2.18 2.37
CA SER A 47 3.87 -1.02 1.51
C SER A 47 2.64 -0.21 1.91
N LEU A 48 1.54 -0.86 2.31
CA LEU A 48 0.30 -0.17 2.71
C LEU A 48 0.50 0.61 4.02
N GLU A 49 1.18 0.00 4.99
CA GLU A 49 1.56 0.68 6.23
C GLU A 49 2.49 1.88 5.97
N THR A 50 3.49 1.67 5.10
CA THR A 50 4.45 2.70 4.67
C THR A 50 3.72 3.87 4.00
N THR A 51 2.81 3.61 3.07
CA THR A 51 1.98 4.63 2.44
C THR A 51 1.19 5.42 3.47
N GLY A 52 0.53 4.76 4.42
CA GLY A 52 -0.22 5.45 5.48
C GLY A 52 0.64 6.41 6.30
N LYS A 53 1.87 6.01 6.62
CA LYS A 53 2.84 6.86 7.33
C LYS A 53 3.30 8.05 6.48
N LEU A 54 3.58 7.83 5.19
CA LEU A 54 3.97 8.89 4.27
C LEU A 54 2.82 9.88 4.01
N LEU A 55 1.59 9.40 3.83
CA LEU A 55 0.41 10.25 3.72
C LEU A 55 0.20 11.11 4.96
N ARG A 56 0.35 10.57 6.17
CA ARG A 56 0.32 11.40 7.39
C ARG A 56 1.40 12.47 7.38
N LYS A 57 2.63 12.13 6.99
CA LYS A 57 3.72 13.10 6.88
C LYS A 57 3.37 14.19 5.87
N ALA A 58 2.81 13.82 4.71
CA ALA A 58 2.34 14.75 3.69
C ALA A 58 1.23 15.67 4.22
N LEU A 59 0.22 15.13 4.89
CA LEU A 59 -0.89 15.90 5.46
C LEU A 59 -0.44 16.93 6.50
N LYS A 60 0.63 16.67 7.25
CA LYS A 60 1.21 17.64 8.18
C LYS A 60 1.79 18.88 7.48
N LEU A 61 2.11 18.80 6.19
CA LEU A 61 2.67 19.91 5.40
C LEU A 61 1.59 20.87 4.89
N TYR A 62 0.33 20.42 4.75
CA TYR A 62 -0.78 21.23 4.22
C TYR A 62 -1.37 22.25 5.23
N GLY A 63 -0.65 22.57 6.32
CA GLY A 63 -0.96 23.73 7.17
C GLY A 63 -1.97 23.50 8.31
N GLY A 64 -2.28 22.25 8.65
CA GLY A 64 -3.11 21.91 9.82
C GLY A 64 -2.31 21.71 11.11
N SER A 65 -3.01 21.59 12.25
CA SER A 65 -2.42 21.15 13.52
C SER A 65 -1.79 19.75 13.34
N PRO A 66 -0.45 19.59 13.44
CA PRO A 66 0.17 18.27 13.28
C PRO A 66 -0.36 17.24 14.27
N ARG A 67 -0.76 17.71 15.47
CA ARG A 67 -1.42 16.90 16.50
C ARG A 67 -2.77 16.36 16.02
N ALA A 68 -3.54 17.11 15.23
CA ALA A 68 -4.81 16.63 14.69
C ALA A 68 -4.58 15.50 13.68
N VAL A 69 -3.54 15.60 12.85
CA VAL A 69 -3.17 14.53 11.89
C VAL A 69 -2.74 13.25 12.61
N ASP A 70 -2.07 13.37 13.75
CA ASP A 70 -1.65 12.22 14.56
C ASP A 70 -2.83 11.44 15.16
N GLN A 71 -3.98 12.10 15.39
CA GLN A 71 -5.19 11.46 15.92
C GLN A 71 -6.06 10.78 14.85
N LEU A 72 -5.80 11.02 13.56
CA LEU A 72 -6.60 10.40 12.49
C LEU A 72 -6.44 8.89 12.53
N VAL A 73 -7.51 8.12 12.30
CA VAL A 73 -7.35 6.71 11.97
C VAL A 73 -6.97 6.54 10.49
N PHE A 74 -6.54 5.34 10.08
CA PHE A 74 -6.03 5.12 8.71
C PHE A 74 -7.04 5.54 7.63
N ASN A 75 -8.31 5.20 7.79
CA ASN A 75 -9.35 5.57 6.83
C ASN A 75 -9.51 7.09 6.73
N ASP A 76 -9.36 7.81 7.84
CA ASP A 76 -9.42 9.28 7.82
C ASP A 76 -8.21 9.88 7.14
N VAL A 77 -7.01 9.29 7.29
CA VAL A 77 -5.82 9.69 6.53
C VAL A 77 -6.08 9.63 5.04
N LEU A 78 -6.69 8.55 4.54
CA LEU A 78 -7.03 8.41 3.12
C LEU A 78 -8.05 9.47 2.68
N ARG A 79 -9.08 9.72 3.49
CA ARG A 79 -10.08 10.77 3.19
C ARG A 79 -9.48 12.17 3.17
N HIS A 80 -8.58 12.47 4.11
CA HIS A 80 -7.85 13.73 4.13
C HIS A 80 -6.89 13.85 2.96
N ALA A 81 -6.21 12.78 2.56
CA ALA A 81 -5.39 12.76 1.35
C ALA A 81 -6.24 13.14 0.11
N GLY A 82 -7.47 12.63 0.02
CA GLY A 82 -8.43 13.06 -1.00
C GLY A 82 -8.76 14.54 -0.95
N LYS A 83 -9.08 15.07 0.24
CA LYS A 83 -9.41 16.50 0.44
C LYS A 83 -8.29 17.45 0.02
N HIS A 84 -7.03 17.02 0.17
CA HIS A 84 -5.85 17.81 -0.19
C HIS A 84 -5.31 17.50 -1.61
N GLY A 85 -6.03 16.70 -2.40
CA GLY A 85 -5.68 16.41 -3.79
C GLY A 85 -4.51 15.43 -3.97
N LEU A 86 -4.07 14.75 -2.90
CA LEU A 86 -3.07 13.66 -2.99
C LEU A 86 -3.67 12.39 -3.61
N LEU A 87 -4.98 12.21 -3.48
CA LEU A 87 -5.76 11.15 -4.09
C LEU A 87 -6.99 11.76 -4.75
N ASP A 88 -7.40 11.23 -5.90
CA ASP A 88 -8.70 11.53 -6.47
C ASP A 88 -9.80 10.72 -5.75
N VAL A 89 -11.08 11.01 -6.06
CA VAL A 89 -12.22 10.35 -5.42
C VAL A 89 -12.15 8.83 -5.60
N ALA A 90 -11.89 8.37 -6.83
CA ALA A 90 -11.77 6.95 -7.15
C ALA A 90 -10.56 6.32 -6.44
N GLY A 91 -9.45 7.04 -6.32
CA GLY A 91 -8.28 6.62 -5.57
C GLY A 91 -8.61 6.41 -4.10
N VAL A 92 -9.29 7.35 -3.44
CA VAL A 92 -9.70 7.18 -2.04
C VAL A 92 -10.53 5.91 -1.84
N GLU A 93 -11.47 5.62 -2.74
CA GLU A 93 -12.28 4.40 -2.70
C GLU A 93 -11.42 3.13 -2.84
N ARG A 94 -10.50 3.10 -3.82
CA ARG A 94 -9.56 1.98 -4.02
C ARG A 94 -8.69 1.76 -2.79
N TRP A 95 -8.08 2.82 -2.23
CA TRP A 95 -7.24 2.71 -1.04
C TRP A 95 -7.99 2.25 0.21
N LEU A 96 -9.26 2.65 0.37
CA LEU A 96 -10.13 2.14 1.43
C LEU A 96 -10.41 0.64 1.23
N ALA A 97 -10.65 0.20 0.00
CA ALA A 97 -10.84 -1.21 -0.32
C ALA A 97 -9.58 -2.04 -0.03
N TYR A 98 -8.39 -1.55 -0.40
CA TYR A 98 -7.12 -2.19 -0.06
C TYR A 98 -6.93 -2.31 1.46
N ARG A 99 -7.26 -1.24 2.21
CA ARG A 99 -7.18 -1.25 3.68
C ARG A 99 -8.14 -2.24 4.32
N ALA A 100 -9.36 -2.34 3.78
CA ALA A 100 -10.35 -3.30 4.22
C ALA A 100 -9.89 -4.74 3.94
N ASN A 101 -9.43 -5.02 2.72
CA ASN A 101 -8.89 -6.32 2.34
C ASN A 101 -7.76 -6.78 3.29
N ARG A 102 -6.77 -5.91 3.56
CA ARG A 102 -5.69 -6.22 4.52
C ARG A 102 -6.18 -6.54 5.93
N ASN A 103 -7.24 -5.89 6.41
CA ASN A 103 -7.81 -6.22 7.72
C ASN A 103 -8.37 -7.64 7.72
N THR A 104 -8.98 -8.07 6.63
CA THR A 104 -9.57 -9.41 6.53
C THR A 104 -8.48 -10.48 6.33
N THR A 105 -7.45 -10.21 5.52
CA THR A 105 -6.31 -11.13 5.29
C THR A 105 -5.53 -11.44 6.56
N ALA A 106 -5.44 -10.49 7.50
CA ALA A 106 -4.72 -10.69 8.77
C ALA A 106 -5.43 -11.64 9.75
N HIS A 107 -6.74 -11.88 9.58
CA HIS A 107 -7.55 -12.69 10.50
C HIS A 107 -7.88 -14.09 9.96
N ASP A 108 -7.73 -14.32 8.65
CA ASP A 108 -8.11 -15.58 8.01
C ASP A 108 -7.04 -16.05 7.02
N TYR A 109 -6.13 -16.90 7.50
CA TYR A 109 -5.04 -17.51 6.70
C TYR A 109 -5.51 -18.75 5.91
N GLY A 110 -6.81 -18.90 5.63
CA GLY A 110 -7.34 -19.98 4.79
C GLY A 110 -6.99 -19.83 3.31
N ALA A 111 -6.91 -20.97 2.59
CA ALA A 111 -6.55 -21.04 1.17
C ALA A 111 -7.51 -20.27 0.22
N GLY A 112 -8.77 -20.04 0.60
CA GLY A 112 -9.74 -19.32 -0.25
C GLY A 112 -9.60 -17.80 -0.24
N PHE A 113 -9.08 -17.19 0.83
CA PHE A 113 -9.02 -15.73 0.99
C PHE A 113 -7.73 -15.10 0.40
N ALA A 114 -6.68 -15.92 0.36
CA ALA A 114 -5.52 -15.78 -0.50
C ALA A 114 -5.82 -15.14 -1.85
N ASP A 115 -6.73 -15.76 -2.58
CA ASP A 115 -6.92 -15.53 -4.00
C ASP A 115 -7.61 -14.19 -4.25
N GLU A 116 -8.50 -13.76 -3.36
CA GLU A 116 -9.12 -12.43 -3.44
C GLU A 116 -8.12 -11.31 -3.19
N THR A 117 -7.18 -11.51 -2.25
CA THR A 117 -6.09 -10.55 -2.03
C THR A 117 -5.19 -10.50 -3.26
N LEU A 118 -4.80 -11.65 -3.81
CA LEU A 118 -3.93 -11.73 -4.99
C LEU A 118 -4.53 -10.99 -6.21
N LYS A 119 -5.85 -11.05 -6.40
CA LYS A 119 -6.56 -10.36 -7.50
C LYS A 119 -6.43 -8.84 -7.46
N ILE A 120 -6.32 -8.24 -6.27
CA ILE A 120 -6.22 -6.77 -6.14
C ILE A 120 -4.77 -6.25 -6.23
N LEU A 121 -3.76 -7.12 -6.09
CA LEU A 121 -2.36 -6.70 -6.00
C LEU A 121 -1.84 -5.96 -7.25
N PRO A 122 -2.20 -6.33 -8.49
CA PRO A 122 -1.75 -5.58 -9.66
C PRO A 122 -2.26 -4.12 -9.68
N SER A 123 -3.53 -3.91 -9.35
CA SER A 123 -4.11 -2.55 -9.24
C SER A 123 -3.51 -1.77 -8.09
N TYR A 124 -3.31 -2.43 -6.94
CA TYR A 124 -2.64 -1.83 -5.79
C TYR A 124 -1.22 -1.38 -6.13
N LEU A 125 -0.43 -2.22 -6.81
CA LEU A 125 0.93 -1.90 -7.22
C LEU A 125 0.99 -0.65 -8.10
N ALA A 126 0.05 -0.54 -9.06
CA ALA A 126 -0.07 0.63 -9.91
C ALA A 126 -0.40 1.91 -9.09
N ASP A 127 -1.35 1.82 -8.16
CA ASP A 127 -1.73 2.94 -7.28
C ASP A 127 -0.57 3.37 -6.35
N VAL A 128 0.21 2.42 -5.81
CA VAL A 128 1.41 2.72 -5.00
C VAL A 128 2.42 3.52 -5.82
N ARG A 129 2.73 3.06 -7.04
CA ARG A 129 3.69 3.74 -7.92
C ARG A 129 3.19 5.12 -8.34
N ALA A 130 1.89 5.24 -8.64
CA ALA A 130 1.27 6.51 -9.00
C ALA A 130 1.30 7.53 -7.84
N LEU A 131 1.12 7.08 -6.59
CA LEU A 131 1.17 7.93 -5.41
C LEU A 131 2.61 8.29 -4.99
N ALA A 132 3.60 7.46 -5.31
CA ALA A 132 4.99 7.70 -4.93
C ALA A 132 5.56 9.00 -5.52
N ALA A 133 5.28 9.28 -6.80
CA ALA A 133 5.76 10.48 -7.48
C ALA A 133 5.29 11.80 -6.82
N PRO A 134 3.97 12.07 -6.65
CA PRO A 134 3.52 13.30 -6.01
C PRO A 134 3.97 13.43 -4.55
N LEU A 135 4.12 12.31 -3.83
CA LEU A 135 4.69 12.35 -2.47
C LEU A 135 6.15 12.78 -2.46
N GLN A 136 6.96 12.26 -3.39
CA GLN A 136 8.36 12.64 -3.50
C GLN A 136 8.51 14.12 -3.88
N GLU A 137 7.74 14.60 -4.85
CA GLU A 137 7.71 16.01 -5.24
C GLU A 137 7.36 16.92 -4.06
N LEU A 138 6.31 16.56 -3.31
CA LEU A 138 5.90 17.31 -2.13
C LEU A 138 7.01 17.36 -1.07
N PHE A 139 7.70 16.25 -0.79
CA PHE A 139 8.77 16.22 0.20
C PHE A 139 10.03 16.96 -0.27
N ASN A 140 10.33 16.94 -1.56
CA ASN A 140 11.44 17.68 -2.13
C ASN A 140 11.22 19.20 -2.05
N ALA A 141 9.99 19.67 -2.28
CA ALA A 141 9.64 21.09 -2.21
C ALA A 141 9.72 21.70 -0.79
N GLN A 142 9.89 20.86 0.24
CA GLN A 142 9.99 21.26 1.65
C GLN A 142 11.41 21.06 2.22
N SER A 143 12.34 20.55 1.41
CA SER A 143 13.75 20.33 1.76
C SER A 143 14.60 21.51 1.31
#